data_AF-A0A0G0LX11-F1
#
_entry.id   AF-A0A0G0LX11-F1
#
_cell.length_a   1.000
_cell.length_b   1.000
_cell.length_c   1.000
_cell.angle_alpha   90.00
_cell.angle_beta   90.00
_cell.angle_gamma   90.00
#
_symmetry.space_group_name_H-M   'P 1'
#
loop_
_entity.id
_entity.type
_entity.pdbx_description
1 polymer ?
#
loop_
_entity_poly.entity_id
_entity_poly.type
_entity_poly.pdbx_seq_one_letter_code
_entity_poly.pdbx_strand_id
1 'polypeptide(L)'
;MALSDEIKKKVQENLNKKLQEKERNLICPVCGNNNFILADGFTNDLLQDHFGGLVIGGPAIPEVVVVCSHCGHILKFSAGVLGLLPEKKEEKTEDKKDDTAKPEQNGKE
;
A
#
# COMPACT_ATOMS: atom_id res chain seq x y z
N MET A 1 -18.23 6.53 -0.60
CA MET A 1 -17.80 7.25 0.62
C MET A 1 -16.60 8.08 0.24
N ALA A 2 -16.58 9.36 0.60
CA ALA A 2 -15.47 10.28 0.33
C ALA A 2 -14.33 10.10 1.34
N LEU A 3 -13.09 10.39 0.96
CA LEU A 3 -11.98 10.59 1.89
C LEU A 3 -12.28 11.81 2.78
N SER A 4 -11.99 11.69 4.07
CA SER A 4 -12.12 12.82 5.00
C SER A 4 -11.08 13.90 4.73
N ASP A 5 -11.43 15.15 5.05
CA ASP A 5 -10.54 16.30 4.85
C ASP A 5 -9.23 16.18 5.63
N GLU A 6 -9.26 15.54 6.80
CA GLU A 6 -8.06 15.26 7.59
C GLU A 6 -7.08 14.36 6.84
N ILE A 7 -7.58 13.29 6.22
CA ILE A 7 -6.73 12.38 5.44
C ILE A 7 -6.22 13.08 4.18
N LYS A 8 -7.07 13.83 3.46
CA LYS A 8 -6.64 14.61 2.29
C LYS A 8 -5.48 15.55 2.63
N LYS A 9 -5.57 16.26 3.76
CA LYS A 9 -4.51 17.14 4.25
C LYS A 9 -3.22 16.38 4.56
N LYS A 10 -3.31 15.25 5.27
CA LYS A 10 -2.15 14.38 5.56
C LYS A 10 -1.46 13.88 4.29
N VAL A 11 -2.23 13.47 3.29
CA VAL A 11 -1.69 13.04 1.99
C VAL A 11 -0.89 14.17 1.35
N GLN A 12 -1.48 15.36 1.27
CA GLN A 12 -0.84 16.53 0.65
C GLN A 12 0.45 16.93 1.40
N GLU A 13 0.41 16.98 2.73
CA GLU A 13 1.56 17.32 3.56
C GLU A 13 2.71 16.30 3.39
N ASN A 14 2.41 15.00 3.50
CA ASN A 14 3.43 13.96 3.43
C ASN A 14 4.01 13.83 2.02
N LEU A 15 3.19 13.96 0.97
CA LEU A 15 3.67 13.95 -0.40
C LEU A 15 4.58 15.15 -0.68
N ASN A 16 4.17 16.35 -0.28
CA ASN A 16 4.98 17.56 -0.45
C ASN A 16 6.30 17.46 0.31
N LYS A 17 6.27 16.96 1.55
CA LYS A 17 7.48 16.71 2.34
C LYS A 17 8.44 15.78 1.60
N LYS A 18 7.95 14.66 1.07
CA LYS A 18 8.77 13.69 0.33
C LYS A 18 9.39 14.26 -0.95
N LEU A 19 8.66 15.14 -1.64
CA LEU A 19 9.17 15.83 -2.83
C LEU A 19 10.23 16.88 -2.47
N GLN A 20 10.00 17.63 -1.39
CA GLN A 20 10.96 18.62 -0.86
C GLN A 20 12.26 17.98 -0.38
N GLU A 21 12.20 16.83 0.31
CA GLU A 21 13.37 16.02 0.72
C GLU A 21 14.26 15.62 -0.47
N LYS A 22 13.73 15.66 -1.70
CA LYS A 22 14.43 15.33 -2.95
C LYS A 22 14.67 16.54 -3.84
N GLU A 23 14.34 17.75 -3.39
CA GLU A 23 14.43 18.99 -4.19
C GLU A 23 13.69 18.85 -5.54
N ARG A 24 12.52 18.20 -5.52
CA ARG A 24 11.69 17.98 -6.71
C ARG A 24 10.32 18.61 -6.55
N ASN A 25 9.69 18.91 -7.68
CA ASN A 25 8.26 19.18 -7.78
C ASN A 25 7.58 18.01 -8.50
N LEU A 26 6.29 17.80 -8.23
CA LEU A 26 5.50 16.82 -8.97
C LEU A 26 5.16 17.39 -10.36
N ILE A 27 5.70 16.76 -11.40
CA ILE A 27 5.43 17.09 -12.81
C ILE A 27 4.79 15.89 -13.48
N CYS A 28 3.76 16.12 -14.29
CA CYS A 28 3.08 15.06 -15.03
C CYS A 28 4.04 14.50 -16.09
N PRO A 29 4.34 13.19 -16.09
CA PRO A 29 5.29 12.61 -17.04
C PRO A 29 4.74 12.56 -18.48
N VAL A 30 3.42 12.73 -18.65
CA VAL A 30 2.77 12.67 -19.97
C VAL A 30 2.70 14.03 -20.64
N CYS A 31 2.29 15.09 -19.93
CA CYS A 31 2.04 16.41 -20.52
C CYS A 31 2.85 17.57 -19.92
N GLY A 32 3.68 17.31 -18.91
CA GLY A 32 4.50 18.35 -18.25
C GLY A 32 3.74 19.31 -17.32
N ASN A 33 2.41 19.21 -17.20
CA ASN A 33 1.63 20.01 -16.26
C ASN A 33 1.96 19.64 -14.79
N ASN A 34 1.80 20.59 -13.88
CA ASN A 34 2.07 20.42 -12.44
C ASN A 34 0.82 20.53 -11.55
N ASN A 35 -0.37 20.66 -12.14
CA ASN A 35 -1.62 20.68 -11.40
C ASN A 35 -2.25 19.29 -11.33
N PHE A 36 -2.62 18.89 -10.11
CA PHE A 36 -3.16 17.56 -9.80
C PHE A 36 -4.36 17.65 -8.87
N ILE A 37 -5.26 16.68 -8.99
CA ILE A 37 -6.43 16.46 -8.14
C ILE A 37 -6.19 15.16 -7.36
N LEU A 38 -6.40 15.19 -6.05
CA LEU A 38 -6.39 13.98 -5.23
C LEU A 38 -7.71 13.22 -5.43
N ALA A 39 -7.64 11.94 -5.79
CA ALA A 39 -8.81 11.08 -5.90
C ALA A 39 -9.44 10.85 -4.52
N ASP A 40 -10.76 10.73 -4.49
CA ASP A 40 -11.54 10.62 -3.25
C ASP A 40 -11.65 9.16 -2.75
N GLY A 41 -10.51 8.47 -2.65
CA GLY A 41 -10.40 7.10 -2.17
C GLY A 41 -8.97 6.56 -2.22
N PHE A 42 -8.82 5.29 -1.83
CA PHE A 42 -7.57 4.53 -1.95
C PHE A 42 -7.71 3.44 -3.03
N THR A 43 -6.61 3.12 -3.70
CA THR A 43 -6.50 1.90 -4.51
C THR A 43 -5.67 0.86 -3.76
N ASN A 44 -5.90 -0.41 -4.08
CA ASN A 44 -5.09 -1.52 -3.59
C ASN A 44 -4.67 -2.35 -4.79
N ASP A 45 -3.40 -2.30 -5.13
CA ASP A 45 -2.83 -3.17 -6.15
C ASP A 45 -2.44 -4.49 -5.47
N LEU A 46 -3.11 -5.57 -5.86
CA LEU A 46 -2.85 -6.91 -5.34
C LEU A 46 -1.53 -7.44 -5.91
N LEU A 47 -0.69 -7.98 -5.03
CA LEU A 47 0.55 -8.62 -5.44
C LEU A 47 0.28 -10.09 -5.76
N GLN A 48 0.65 -10.50 -6.96
CA GLN A 48 0.53 -11.87 -7.44
C GLN A 48 1.92 -12.35 -7.90
N ASP A 49 2.20 -13.63 -7.69
CA ASP A 49 3.44 -14.30 -8.11
C ASP A 49 3.28 -15.09 -9.43
N HIS A 50 2.09 -15.04 -10.02
CA HIS A 50 1.75 -15.70 -11.27
C HIS A 50 0.78 -14.84 -12.09
N PHE A 51 0.82 -14.98 -13.42
CA PHE A 51 0.02 -14.17 -14.36
C PHE A 51 -1.43 -14.67 -14.55
N GLY A 52 -1.74 -15.88 -14.12
CA GLY A 52 -3.02 -16.53 -14.42
C GLY A 52 -3.99 -16.52 -13.24
N GLY A 53 -5.25 -16.19 -13.50
CA GLY A 53 -6.32 -16.30 -12.51
C GLY A 53 -6.49 -15.06 -11.62
N LEU A 54 -7.57 -15.09 -10.83
CA LEU A 54 -7.90 -14.04 -9.88
C LEU A 54 -7.43 -14.46 -8.48
N VAL A 55 -6.51 -13.71 -7.89
CA VAL A 55 -6.15 -13.86 -6.49
C VAL A 55 -7.08 -13.00 -5.65
N ILE A 56 -7.76 -13.62 -4.68
CA ILE A 56 -8.63 -12.95 -3.72
C ILE A 56 -7.93 -13.00 -2.36
N GLY A 57 -7.70 -11.83 -1.77
CA GLY A 57 -6.92 -11.70 -0.53
C GLY A 57 -5.41 -11.75 -0.76
N GLY A 58 -4.64 -11.73 0.33
CA GLY A 58 -3.17 -11.72 0.28
C GLY A 58 -2.53 -10.33 0.34
N PRO A 59 -1.21 -10.23 0.07
CA PRO A 59 -0.48 -8.97 0.13
C PRO A 59 -0.98 -7.97 -0.93
N ALA A 60 -1.15 -6.73 -0.52
CA ALA A 60 -1.52 -5.63 -1.40
C ALA A 60 -0.63 -4.42 -1.11
N ILE A 61 -0.50 -3.54 -2.11
CA ILE A 61 0.09 -2.21 -1.94
C ILE A 61 -1.07 -1.22 -1.87
N PRO A 62 -1.38 -0.66 -0.68
CA PRO A 62 -2.35 0.41 -0.56
C PRO A 62 -1.75 1.72 -1.09
N GLU A 63 -2.54 2.46 -1.85
CA GLU A 63 -2.07 3.63 -2.57
C GLU A 63 -3.08 4.77 -2.51
N VAL A 64 -2.56 6.00 -2.55
CA VAL A 64 -3.32 7.20 -2.87
C VAL A 64 -3.12 7.53 -4.33
N VAL A 65 -4.18 8.06 -4.95
CA VAL A 65 -4.18 8.35 -6.37
C VAL A 65 -4.28 9.85 -6.59
N VAL A 66 -3.37 10.41 -7.37
CA VAL A 66 -3.51 11.78 -7.89
C VAL A 66 -3.67 11.74 -9.40
N VAL A 67 -4.52 12.62 -9.91
CA VAL A 67 -4.88 12.69 -11.32
C VAL A 67 -4.45 14.04 -11.85
N CYS A 68 -3.71 14.04 -12.96
CA CYS A 68 -3.36 15.29 -13.63
C CYS A 68 -4.63 16.01 -14.08
N SER A 69 -4.83 17.25 -13.64
CA SER A 69 -6.04 18.01 -13.95
C SER A 69 -6.12 18.47 -15.42
N HIS A 70 -5.02 18.33 -16.16
CA HIS A 70 -4.94 18.73 -17.57
C HIS A 70 -5.19 17.57 -18.53
N CYS A 71 -4.47 16.45 -18.39
CA CYS A 71 -4.54 15.33 -19.34
C CYS A 71 -5.14 14.04 -18.77
N GLY A 72 -5.51 14.00 -17.49
CA GLY A 72 -6.09 12.82 -16.86
C GLY A 72 -5.12 11.68 -16.53
N HIS A 73 -3.81 11.84 -16.76
CA HIS A 73 -2.84 10.83 -16.37
C HIS A 73 -2.86 10.59 -14.84
N ILE A 74 -2.83 9.32 -14.46
CA ILE A 74 -2.98 8.86 -13.09
C ILE A 74 -1.62 8.49 -12.52
N LEU A 75 -1.30 9.01 -11.34
CA LEU A 75 -0.12 8.63 -10.56
C LEU A 75 -0.59 8.01 -9.25
N LYS A 76 -0.04 6.84 -8.92
CA LYS A 76 -0.29 6.14 -7.66
C LYS A 76 0.92 6.28 -6.75
N PHE A 77 0.68 6.61 -5.48
CA PHE A 77 1.70 6.71 -4.45
C PHE A 77 1.40 5.74 -3.32
N SER A 78 2.39 4.95 -2.91
CA SER A 78 2.25 4.02 -1.78
C SER A 78 1.86 4.76 -0.49
N ALA A 79 0.72 4.38 0.08
CA ALA A 79 0.23 4.94 1.34
C ALA A 79 1.16 4.63 2.52
N GLY A 80 1.85 3.48 2.48
CA GLY A 80 2.85 3.11 3.48
C GLY A 80 4.06 4.04 3.49
N VAL A 81 4.61 4.37 2.31
CA VAL A 81 5.74 5.31 2.18
C VAL A 81 5.33 6.73 2.58
N LEU A 82 4.06 7.09 2.36
CA LEU A 82 3.48 8.35 2.83
C LEU A 82 3.11 8.35 4.32
N GLY A 83 3.38 7.27 5.07
CA GLY A 83 3.10 7.22 6.50
C GLY A 83 1.60 7.28 6.86
N LEU A 84 0.73 6.77 5.97
CA LEU A 84 -0.72 6.77 6.16
C LEU A 84 -1.24 5.45 6.74
N LEU A 85 -0.41 4.42 6.79
CA LEU A 85 -0.77 3.14 7.39
C LEU A 85 -0.67 3.22 8.92
N PRO A 86 -1.59 2.57 9.65
CA PRO A 86 -1.50 2.49 11.10
C PRO A 86 -0.18 1.79 11.49
N GLU A 87 0.43 2.27 12.58
CA GLU A 87 1.57 1.57 13.18
C GLU A 87 1.12 0.16 13.58
N LYS A 88 1.88 -0.86 13.13
CA LYS A 88 1.66 -2.23 13.62
C LYS A 88 1.92 -2.21 15.11
N LYS A 89 0.86 -2.31 15.91
CA LYS A 89 1.00 -2.81 17.28
C LYS A 89 1.49 -4.24 17.14
N GLU A 90 2.69 -4.52 17.64
CA GLU A 90 3.22 -5.88 17.69
C GLU A 90 2.24 -6.75 18.48
N GLU A 91 1.48 -7.59 17.80
CA GLU A 91 0.81 -8.72 18.43
C GLU A 91 1.92 -9.68 18.86
N LYS A 92 2.22 -9.70 20.16
CA LYS A 92 3.04 -10.74 20.78
C LYS A 92 2.37 -12.07 20.50
N THR A 93 2.89 -12.79 19.51
CA THR A 93 2.58 -14.19 19.29
C THR A 93 3.30 -14.94 20.41
N GLU A 94 2.54 -15.38 21.41
CA GLU A 94 3.04 -16.34 22.39
C GLU A 94 3.31 -17.66 21.66
N ASP A 95 4.58 -17.94 21.38
CA ASP A 95 5.07 -19.25 20.95
C ASP A 95 4.70 -20.29 22.01
N LYS A 96 3.57 -20.99 21.82
CA LYS A 96 3.39 -22.31 22.41
C LYS A 96 4.32 -23.27 21.68
N LYS A 97 5.47 -23.51 22.30
CA LYS A 97 6.36 -24.63 21.98
C LYS A 97 5.56 -25.93 22.02
N ASP A 98 5.42 -26.57 20.86
CA ASP A 98 5.14 -27.99 20.73
C ASP A 98 6.41 -28.76 21.16
N ASP A 99 6.44 -29.17 22.43
CA ASP A 99 7.21 -30.30 22.92
C ASP A 99 6.16 -31.42 23.10
N THR A 100 6.04 -32.49 22.32
CA THR A 100 6.99 -33.61 22.26
C THR A 100 6.47 -34.74 21.34
N ALA A 101 7.41 -35.35 20.63
CA ALA A 101 7.55 -36.79 20.31
C ALA A 101 6.53 -37.51 19.39
N LYS A 102 6.99 -37.78 18.14
CA LYS A 102 6.70 -39.01 17.40
C LYS A 102 7.78 -40.06 17.73
N PRO A 103 7.42 -41.33 17.94
CA PRO A 103 7.91 -42.37 17.02
C PRO A 103 6.77 -43.34 16.65
N GLU A 104 6.51 -43.52 15.36
CA GLU A 104 6.98 -44.65 14.54
C GLU A 104 6.06 -45.87 14.63
N GLN A 105 5.39 -46.10 13.50
CA GLN A 105 4.65 -47.30 13.18
C GLN A 105 5.64 -48.46 13.04
N ASN A 106 5.33 -49.61 13.63
CA ASN A 106 5.88 -50.87 13.16
C ASN A 106 4.78 -51.93 13.20
N GLY A 107 4.52 -52.53 12.04
CA GLY A 107 3.67 -53.70 11.89
C GLY A 107 4.39 -55.00 12.25
N LYS A 108 3.58 -56.07 12.32
CA LYS A 108 3.79 -57.50 12.63
C LYS A 108 2.89 -57.85 13.83
N GLU A 109 2.00 -58.84 13.79
CA GLU A 109 1.85 -60.06 13.00
C GLU A 109 0.38 -60.49 13.04
#